data_AF-A0A4U8Z5W0-F1
#
_entry.id   AF-A0A4U8Z5W0-F1
#
_cell.length_a   1.000
_cell.length_b   1.000
_cell.length_c   1.000
_cell.angle_alpha   90.00
_cell.angle_beta   90.00
_cell.angle_gamma   90.00
#
_symmetry.space_group_name_H-M   'P 1'
#
loop_
_entity.id
_entity.type
_entity.pdbx_description
1 polymer ?
#
loop_
_entity_poly.entity_id
_entity_poly.type
_entity_poly.pdbx_seq_one_letter_code
_entity_poly.pdbx_strand_id
1 'polypeptide(L)'
;MKRSRFSEEQIIGILKEHEAGVSVADLCRKHGVSDASIYKWKTKYGGMDVSEAKRLKTLEDENTRLKRLLADAMLDNAALKDLLGKKW
;
A
#
# COMPACT_ATOMS: atom_id res chain seq x y z
N MET A 1 -8.44 -3.98 -6.94
CA MET A 1 -8.18 -4.47 -5.58
C MET A 1 -9.48 -4.47 -4.79
N LYS A 2 -9.77 -5.57 -4.07
CA LYS A 2 -10.93 -5.63 -3.17
C LYS A 2 -10.75 -4.53 -2.12
N ARG A 3 -11.76 -3.67 -1.90
CA ARG A 3 -11.67 -2.64 -0.84
C ARG A 3 -11.45 -3.35 0.50
N SER A 4 -10.41 -2.95 1.22
CA SER A 4 -10.19 -3.42 2.59
C SER A 4 -11.39 -3.02 3.45
N ARG A 5 -11.80 -3.91 4.36
CA ARG A 5 -12.85 -3.62 5.35
C ARG A 5 -12.44 -2.53 6.33
N PHE A 6 -11.14 -2.40 6.59
CA PHE A 6 -10.56 -1.42 7.50
C PHE A 6 -9.73 -0.39 6.74
N SER A 7 -9.87 0.88 7.10
CA SER A 7 -9.00 1.97 6.63
C SER A 7 -7.63 1.89 7.31
N GLU A 8 -6.63 2.55 6.73
CA GLU A 8 -5.28 2.57 7.30
C GLU A 8 -5.26 3.28 8.65
N GLU A 9 -6.07 4.32 8.81
CA GLU A 9 -6.25 5.03 10.08
C GLU A 9 -6.84 4.13 11.16
N GLN A 10 -7.83 3.30 10.81
CA GLN A 10 -8.41 2.32 11.75
C GLN A 10 -7.38 1.27 12.14
N ILE A 11 -6.61 0.77 11.18
CA ILE A 11 -5.55 -0.21 11.42
C ILE A 11 -4.49 0.36 12.37
N ILE A 12 -4.01 1.58 12.11
CA ILE A 12 -3.01 2.24 12.96
C ILE A 12 -3.57 2.51 14.35
N GLY A 13 -4.84 2.90 14.46
CA GLY A 13 -5.52 3.05 15.76
C GLY A 13 -5.50 1.75 16.57
N ILE A 14 -5.83 0.61 15.95
CA ILE A 14 -5.80 -0.71 16.60
C ILE A 14 -4.37 -1.07 17.03
N LEU A 15 -3.37 -0.81 16.19
CA LEU A 15 -1.97 -1.07 16.54
C LEU A 15 -1.48 -0.19 17.70
N LYS A 16 -1.93 1.06 17.79
CA LYS A 16 -1.63 1.94 18.93
C LYS A 16 -2.25 1.45 20.23
N GLU A 17 -3.47 0.89 20.19
CA GLU A 17 -4.04 0.23 21.38
C GLU A 17 -3.17 -0.95 21.83
N HIS A 18 -2.61 -1.71 20.87
CA HIS A 18 -1.67 -2.79 21.19
C HIS A 18 -0.37 -2.26 21.80
N GLU A 19 0.21 -1.20 21.23
CA GLU A 19 1.42 -0.54 21.74
C GLU A 19 1.21 0.07 23.14
N ALA A 20 -0.02 0.50 23.45
CA ALA A 20 -0.44 0.95 24.78
C ALA A 20 -0.68 -0.20 25.79
N GLY A 21 -0.46 -1.45 25.39
CA GLY A 21 -0.49 -2.61 26.28
C GLY A 21 -1.76 -3.47 26.20
N VAL A 22 -2.70 -3.18 25.29
CA VAL A 22 -3.88 -4.03 25.10
C VAL A 22 -3.47 -5.36 24.46
N SER A 23 -3.98 -6.48 25.01
CA SER A 23 -3.66 -7.81 24.51
C SER A 23 -4.23 -8.03 23.10
N VAL A 24 -3.54 -8.83 22.28
CA VAL A 24 -4.01 -9.18 20.93
C VAL A 24 -5.40 -9.83 20.99
N ALA A 25 -5.64 -10.70 21.97
CA ALA A 25 -6.93 -11.35 22.17
C ALA A 25 -8.08 -10.35 22.40
N ASP A 26 -7.84 -9.30 23.20
CA ASP A 26 -8.86 -8.28 23.46
C ASP A 26 -9.10 -7.41 22.23
N LEU A 27 -8.05 -7.07 21.48
CA LEU A 27 -8.19 -6.35 20.22
C LEU A 27 -9.00 -7.14 19.19
N CYS A 28 -8.74 -8.45 19.09
CA CYS A 28 -9.48 -9.34 18.22
C CYS A 28 -10.97 -9.38 18.54
N ARG A 29 -11.32 -9.49 19.83
CA ARG A 29 -12.72 -9.45 20.29
C ARG A 29 -13.36 -8.08 20.04
N LYS A 30 -12.66 -6.99 20.38
CA LYS A 30 -13.17 -5.62 20.28
C LYS A 30 -13.41 -5.17 18.84
N HIS A 31 -12.47 -5.47 17.94
CA HIS A 31 -12.49 -4.97 16.57
C HIS A 31 -12.98 -6.01 15.55
N GLY A 32 -13.25 -7.24 15.98
CA GLY A 32 -13.73 -8.32 15.11
C GLY A 32 -12.69 -8.73 14.06
N VAL A 33 -11.42 -8.79 14.47
CA VAL A 33 -10.27 -9.12 13.61
C VAL A 33 -9.59 -10.38 14.13
N SER A 34 -8.88 -11.08 13.25
CA SER A 34 -8.06 -12.23 13.65
C SER A 34 -6.66 -11.79 14.10
N ASP A 35 -6.03 -12.57 14.98
CA ASP A 35 -4.64 -12.37 15.40
C ASP A 35 -3.70 -12.22 14.19
N ALA A 36 -3.89 -13.08 13.18
CA ALA A 36 -3.12 -13.04 11.93
C ALA A 36 -3.25 -11.69 11.20
N SER A 37 -4.42 -11.04 11.28
CA SER A 37 -4.61 -9.70 10.70
C SER A 37 -3.84 -8.65 11.47
N ILE A 38 -3.85 -8.71 12.81
CA ILE A 38 -3.09 -7.79 13.66
C ILE A 38 -1.58 -7.90 13.39
N TYR A 39 -1.04 -9.11 13.32
CA TYR A 39 0.39 -9.28 13.00
C TYR A 39 0.75 -8.83 11.60
N LYS A 40 -0.09 -9.12 10.59
CA LYS A 40 0.11 -8.62 9.23
C LYS A 40 0.12 -7.09 9.16
N TRP A 41 -0.79 -6.45 9.90
CA TRP A 41 -0.82 -5.00 10.01
C TRP A 41 0.39 -4.46 10.74
N LYS A 42 0.85 -5.11 11.82
CA LYS A 42 2.07 -4.73 12.53
C LYS A 42 3.30 -4.74 11.63
N THR A 43 3.43 -5.71 10.74
CA THR A 43 4.53 -5.74 9.75
C THR A 43 4.46 -4.59 8.75
N LYS A 44 3.26 -4.18 8.34
CA LYS A 44 3.09 -3.13 7.31
C LYS A 44 3.05 -1.70 7.88
N TYR A 45 2.45 -1.52 9.04
CA TYR A 45 2.08 -0.23 9.62
C TYR A 45 2.61 -0.04 11.06
N GLY A 46 3.29 -1.02 11.65
CA GLY A 46 3.82 -0.91 13.02
C GLY A 46 4.84 0.22 13.14
N GLY A 47 4.74 1.01 14.21
CA GLY A 47 5.59 2.19 14.43
C GLY A 47 5.32 3.36 13.48
N MET A 48 4.32 3.26 12.60
CA MET A 48 3.97 4.30 11.62
C MET A 48 2.84 5.18 12.17
N ASP A 49 2.96 6.49 12.02
CA ASP A 49 1.86 7.41 12.29
C ASP A 49 0.86 7.49 11.12
N VAL A 50 -0.31 8.08 11.37
CA VAL A 50 -1.37 8.19 10.35
C VAL A 50 -0.96 9.08 9.17
N SER A 51 -0.14 10.11 9.42
CA SER A 51 0.34 11.02 8.38
C SER A 51 1.37 10.34 7.47
N GLU A 52 2.24 9.52 8.03
CA GLU A 52 3.21 8.68 7.34
C GLU A 52 2.51 7.64 6.47
N ALA A 53 1.46 6.99 6.98
CA ALA A 53 0.67 6.05 6.19
C ALA A 53 -0.03 6.73 4.99
N LYS A 54 -0.63 7.91 5.18
CA LYS A 54 -1.22 8.70 4.08
C LYS A 54 -0.18 9.10 3.05
N ARG A 55 1.01 9.51 3.50
CA ARG A 55 2.13 9.87 2.62
C ARG A 55 2.60 8.65 1.83
N LEU A 56 2.76 7.50 2.48
CA LEU A 56 3.15 6.24 1.85
C LEU A 56 2.16 5.87 0.74
N LYS A 57 0.86 5.89 1.03
CA LYS A 57 -0.18 5.59 0.03
C LYS A 57 -0.11 6.52 -1.17
N THR A 58 0.04 7.83 -0.94
CA THR A 58 0.20 8.81 -2.02
C THR A 58 1.42 8.48 -2.90
N LEU A 59 2.54 8.12 -2.28
CA LEU A 59 3.75 7.72 -3.00
C LEU A 59 3.58 6.41 -3.77
N GLU A 60 2.89 5.42 -3.21
CA GLU A 60 2.59 4.15 -3.90
C GLU A 60 1.68 4.36 -5.12
N ASP A 61 0.67 5.21 -5.00
CA ASP A 61 -0.25 5.55 -6.09
C ASP A 61 0.50 6.30 -7.21
N GLU A 62 1.32 7.28 -6.87
CA GLU A 62 2.12 8.03 -7.85
C GLU A 62 3.18 7.14 -8.51
N ASN A 63 3.86 6.27 -7.75
CA ASN A 63 4.82 5.31 -8.31
C ASN A 63 4.15 4.37 -9.32
N THR A 64 2.93 3.90 -9.00
CA THR A 64 2.14 3.05 -9.91
C THR A 64 1.78 3.79 -11.19
N ARG A 65 1.38 5.06 -11.08
CA ARG A 65 1.10 5.92 -12.25
C ARG A 65 2.34 6.13 -13.10
N LEU A 66 3.46 6.51 -12.49
CA LEU A 66 4.72 6.76 -13.18
C LEU A 66 5.25 5.50 -13.89
N LYS A 67 5.14 4.33 -13.27
CA LYS A 67 5.51 3.05 -13.92
C LYS A 67 4.69 2.75 -15.17
N ARG A 68 3.39 3.06 -15.16
CA ARG A 68 2.54 2.90 -16.36
C ARG A 68 2.95 3.85 -17.47
N LEU A 69 3.09 5.15 -17.16
CA LEU A 69 3.51 6.15 -18.13
C LEU A 69 4.88 5.83 -18.73
N LEU A 70 5.81 5.33 -17.92
CA LEU A 70 7.12 4.89 -18.38
C LEU A 70 7.00 3.70 -19.34
N ALA A 71 6.19 2.69 -19.00
CA ALA A 71 5.97 1.54 -19.87
C ALA A 71 5.37 1.96 -21.22
N ASP A 72 4.35 2.81 -21.21
CA ASP A 72 3.72 3.34 -22.43
C ASP A 72 4.74 4.09 -23.29
N ALA A 73 5.51 5.01 -22.68
CA ALA A 73 6.55 5.76 -23.39
C ALA A 73 7.66 4.86 -23.96
N MET A 74 8.03 3.78 -23.25
CA MET A 74 9.00 2.81 -23.75
C MET A 74 8.47 2.03 -24.95
N LEU A 75 7.19 1.65 -24.95
CA LEU A 75 6.55 0.98 -26.08
C LEU A 75 6.49 1.90 -27.31
N ASP A 76 6.07 3.16 -27.12
CA ASP A 76 6.05 4.16 -28.20
C ASP A 76 7.45 4.39 -28.78
N ASN A 77 8.47 4.51 -27.91
CA ASN A 77 9.85 4.67 -28.35
C ASN A 77 10.35 3.47 -29.17
N ALA A 78 10.01 2.25 -28.75
CA ALA A 78 10.36 1.04 -29.47
C ALA A 78 9.68 1.00 -30.85
N ALA A 79 8.38 1.32 -30.94
CA ALA A 79 7.65 1.38 -32.20
C ALA A 79 8.25 2.43 -33.16
N LEU A 80 8.56 3.62 -32.67
CA LEU A 80 9.19 4.68 -33.48
C LEU A 80 10.57 4.26 -34.00
N LYS A 81 11.37 3.59 -33.18
CA LYS A 81 12.68 3.07 -33.60
C LYS A 81 12.55 1.98 -34.67
N ASP A 82 11.58 1.07 -34.56
CA ASP A 82 11.33 0.04 -35.59
C ASP A 82 10.93 0.67 -36.92
N LEU A 83 10.06 1.68 -36.90
CA LEU A 83 9.66 2.42 -38.10
C LEU A 83 10.82 3.16 -38.76
N LEU A 84 11.68 3.81 -37.97
CA LEU A 84 12.84 4.55 -38.48
C LEU A 84 13.99 3.62 -38.92
N GLY A 85 14.08 2.42 -38.34
CA GLY A 85 15.06 1.40 -38.70
C GLY A 85 14.75 0.69 -40.02
N LYS A 86 13.49 0.70 -40.47
CA LYS A 86 13.07 0.30 -41.83
C LYS A 86 13.43 1.41 -42.84
N LYS A 87 14.72 1.71 -43.00
CA LYS A 87 15.22 2.30 -44.24
C LYS A 87 15.42 1.17 -45.26
N TRP A 88 14.87 1.37 -46.45
CA TRP A 88 14.93 0.43 -47.58
C TRP A 88 16.36 0.13 -48.00
#